data_AF-A0AB73QEK3-F1
#
_entry.id   AF-A0AB73QEK3-F1
#
_cell.length_a   1.000
_cell.length_b   1.000
_cell.length_c   1.000
_cell.angle_alpha   90.00
_cell.angle_beta   90.00
_cell.angle_gamma   90.00
#
_symmetry.space_group_name_H-M   'P 1'
#
loop_
_entity.id
_entity.type
_entity.pdbx_description
1 polymer ?
#
loop_
_entity_poly.entity_id
_entity_poly.type
_entity_poly.pdbx_seq_one_letter_code
_entity_poly.pdbx_strand_id
1 'polypeptide(L)'
;MKPKVPILSEDIRANWFLQNALQYFKQDNPELNSMNLDFLNFSSGWTNIVSLIRYDFSYFSNFITILDADVPREKLATKLSGSGYSIPNDNQISKSDILFFPNLLPNKDLSKGFITEKDYRPYLELEIWEFLLGLDVNDSFYQDPLIDSIPFYKRNLISNGPDTYKKGNSENKIKKWFIDNQRIVDVAVNYFIEENELAVKNFLNLVIKKYNIIVQSTYPQLTPVAELK
;
A
#
# COMPACT_ATOMS: atom_id res chain seq x y z
N MET A 1 -26.48 2.41 12.12
CA MET A 1 -25.39 2.37 11.13
C MET A 1 -24.85 0.95 11.06
N LYS A 2 -24.46 0.45 9.88
CA LYS A 2 -23.72 -0.83 9.79
C LYS A 2 -22.32 -0.63 10.41
N PRO A 3 -21.82 -1.59 11.21
CA PRO A 3 -20.47 -1.48 11.77
C PRO A 3 -19.42 -1.48 10.66
N LYS A 4 -18.23 -0.95 10.93
CA LYS A 4 -17.11 -0.96 10.00
C LYS A 4 -15.94 -1.69 10.62
N VAL A 5 -15.18 -2.43 9.80
CA VAL A 5 -13.93 -3.06 10.22
C VAL A 5 -12.82 -2.01 10.10
N PRO A 6 -12.14 -1.65 11.20
CA PRO A 6 -11.09 -0.64 11.17
C PRO A 6 -9.81 -1.14 10.48
N ILE A 7 -9.23 -0.28 9.65
CA ILE A 7 -7.90 -0.43 9.06
C ILE A 7 -6.92 0.43 9.85
N LEU A 8 -5.84 -0.17 10.34
CA LEU A 8 -4.73 0.52 11.00
C LEU A 8 -3.48 0.38 10.15
N SER A 9 -3.05 1.49 9.55
CA SER A 9 -1.82 1.60 8.74
C SER A 9 -0.95 2.75 9.24
N GLU A 10 0.27 2.87 8.72
CA GLU A 10 1.25 3.85 9.18
C GLU A 10 0.86 5.29 8.90
N ASP A 11 0.19 5.56 7.77
CA ASP A 11 -0.26 6.89 7.42
C ASP A 11 -1.39 6.95 6.37
N ILE A 12 -1.75 8.18 6.01
CA ILE A 12 -2.76 8.51 5.00
C ILE A 12 -2.40 7.97 3.61
N ARG A 13 -1.12 7.87 3.24
CA ARG A 13 -0.69 7.43 1.90
C ARG A 13 -0.83 5.92 1.77
N ALA A 14 -0.52 5.17 2.82
CA ALA A 14 -0.85 3.75 2.92
C ALA A 14 -2.36 3.49 2.74
N ASN A 15 -3.20 4.29 3.43
CA ASN A 15 -4.65 4.22 3.24
C ASN A 15 -5.08 4.57 1.81
N TRP A 16 -4.52 5.64 1.23
CA TRP A 16 -4.79 6.05 -0.15
C TRP A 16 -4.47 4.94 -1.15
N PHE A 17 -3.35 4.24 -1.01
CA PHE A 17 -3.01 3.13 -1.90
C PHE A 17 -3.98 1.97 -1.77
N LEU A 18 -4.30 1.53 -0.54
CA LEU A 18 -5.26 0.46 -0.33
C LEU A 18 -6.64 0.81 -0.90
N GLN A 19 -7.08 2.06 -0.77
CA GLN A 19 -8.33 2.54 -1.34
C GLN A 19 -8.32 2.49 -2.87
N ASN A 20 -7.25 2.94 -3.52
CA ASN A 20 -7.11 2.88 -4.98
C ASN A 20 -7.03 1.43 -5.47
N ALA A 21 -6.28 0.56 -4.80
CA ALA A 21 -6.21 -0.87 -5.11
C ALA A 21 -7.59 -1.54 -5.02
N LEU A 22 -8.33 -1.33 -3.93
CA LEU A 22 -9.71 -1.84 -3.82
C LEU A 22 -10.61 -1.25 -4.92
N GLN A 23 -10.45 0.02 -5.27
CA GLN A 23 -11.27 0.66 -6.29
C GLN A 23 -10.97 0.14 -7.70
N TYR A 24 -9.70 -0.16 -8.00
CA TYR A 24 -9.27 -0.76 -9.25
C TYR A 24 -9.94 -2.13 -9.47
N PHE A 25 -9.80 -3.04 -8.51
CA PHE A 25 -10.34 -4.41 -8.64
C PHE A 25 -11.87 -4.51 -8.52
N LYS A 26 -12.57 -3.46 -8.05
CA LYS A 26 -14.04 -3.42 -7.98
C LYS A 26 -14.72 -3.52 -9.33
N GLN A 27 -14.05 -3.13 -10.42
CA GLN A 27 -14.62 -3.17 -11.76
C GLN A 27 -14.99 -4.61 -12.14
N ASP A 28 -14.10 -5.57 -11.84
CA ASP A 28 -14.30 -6.99 -12.12
C ASP A 28 -14.80 -7.81 -10.93
N ASN A 29 -14.78 -7.24 -9.71
CA ASN A 29 -15.15 -7.90 -8.46
C ASN A 29 -16.12 -7.03 -7.63
N PRO A 30 -17.39 -6.86 -8.08
CA PRO A 30 -18.36 -5.96 -7.46
C PRO A 30 -18.71 -6.30 -6.00
N GLU A 31 -18.44 -7.52 -5.54
CA GLU A 31 -18.58 -7.95 -4.15
C GLU A 31 -17.71 -7.14 -3.19
N LEU A 32 -16.61 -6.54 -3.66
CA LEU A 32 -15.79 -5.61 -2.86
C LEU A 32 -16.60 -4.41 -2.35
N ASN A 33 -17.71 -4.05 -3.00
CA ASN A 33 -18.62 -3.00 -2.50
C ASN A 33 -19.30 -3.36 -1.18
N SER A 34 -19.32 -4.63 -0.80
CA SER A 34 -19.86 -5.08 0.48
C SER A 34 -18.85 -5.00 1.63
N MET A 35 -17.56 -4.75 1.34
CA MET A 35 -16.56 -4.49 2.37
C MET A 35 -16.84 -3.16 3.05
N ASN A 36 -17.19 -3.20 4.33
CA ASN A 36 -17.42 -1.99 5.11
C ASN A 36 -16.21 -1.68 5.99
N LEU A 37 -15.31 -0.85 5.48
CA LEU A 37 -14.02 -0.53 6.11
C LEU A 37 -14.02 0.87 6.73
N ASP A 38 -13.28 1.04 7.82
CA ASP A 38 -13.00 2.34 8.44
C ASP A 38 -11.50 2.63 8.41
N PHE A 39 -11.07 3.52 7.52
CA PHE A 39 -9.67 3.89 7.36
C PHE A 39 -9.31 4.93 8.40
N LEU A 40 -8.58 4.52 9.44
CA LEU A 40 -8.23 5.41 10.53
C LEU A 40 -7.23 6.46 10.05
N ASN A 41 -7.54 7.73 10.33
CA ASN A 41 -6.59 8.83 10.13
C ASN A 41 -5.56 8.82 11.26
N PHE A 42 -4.58 7.94 11.10
CA PHE A 42 -3.49 7.73 12.02
C PHE A 42 -2.19 7.98 11.27
N SER A 43 -1.22 8.65 11.90
CA SER A 43 0.11 8.87 11.32
C SER A 43 1.16 8.56 12.37
N SER A 44 1.81 7.41 12.22
CA SER A 44 2.92 7.00 13.06
C SER A 44 3.67 5.83 12.45
N GLY A 45 4.98 5.79 12.67
CA GLY A 45 5.79 4.65 12.26
C GLY A 45 5.39 3.34 12.95
N TRP A 46 5.69 2.22 12.28
CA TRP A 46 5.31 0.86 12.68
C TRP A 46 5.63 0.50 14.13
N THR A 47 6.71 1.04 14.71
CA THR A 47 7.08 0.70 16.10
C THR A 47 6.02 1.14 17.10
N ASN A 48 5.36 2.26 16.84
CA ASN A 48 4.31 2.78 17.70
C ASN A 48 2.99 2.05 17.47
N ILE A 49 2.67 1.67 16.22
CA ILE A 49 1.53 0.78 15.92
C ILE A 49 1.68 -0.54 16.68
N VAL A 50 2.86 -1.15 16.61
CA VAL A 50 3.15 -2.43 17.27
C VAL A 50 3.16 -2.30 18.79
N SER A 51 3.59 -1.15 19.32
CA SER A 51 3.42 -0.84 20.74
C SER A 51 1.94 -0.73 21.10
N LEU A 52 1.13 -0.03 20.31
CA LEU A 52 -0.29 0.17 20.56
C LEU A 52 -1.06 -1.16 20.57
N ILE A 53 -0.95 -1.96 19.51
CA ILE A 53 -1.77 -3.17 19.34
C ILE A 53 -1.44 -4.26 20.37
N ARG A 54 -0.19 -4.33 20.88
CA ARG A 54 0.19 -5.35 21.86
C ARG A 54 -0.50 -5.17 23.21
N TYR A 55 -0.87 -3.94 23.56
CA TYR A 55 -1.40 -3.64 24.89
C TYR A 55 -2.81 -4.21 25.07
N ASP A 56 -3.58 -4.32 23.98
CA ASP A 56 -4.92 -4.87 24.01
C ASP A 56 -5.20 -5.73 22.78
N PHE A 57 -4.75 -6.98 22.83
CA PHE A 57 -5.03 -7.96 21.77
C PHE A 57 -6.54 -8.15 21.57
N SER A 58 -7.34 -8.14 22.65
CA SER A 58 -8.78 -8.39 22.56
C SER A 58 -9.50 -7.34 21.70
N TYR A 59 -9.08 -6.09 21.82
CA TYR A 59 -9.58 -4.97 21.05
C TYR A 59 -8.99 -4.93 19.63
N PHE A 60 -7.67 -4.88 19.53
CA PHE A 60 -6.97 -4.65 18.27
C PHE A 60 -6.96 -5.86 17.32
N SER A 61 -7.26 -7.08 17.80
CA SER A 61 -7.42 -8.24 16.93
C SER A 61 -8.64 -8.12 16.01
N ASN A 62 -9.56 -7.18 16.29
CA ASN A 62 -10.69 -6.85 15.41
C ASN A 62 -10.32 -5.84 14.31
N PHE A 63 -9.04 -5.46 14.20
CA PHE A 63 -8.53 -4.51 13.21
C PHE A 63 -7.80 -5.29 12.12
N ILE A 64 -7.81 -4.72 10.91
CA ILE A 64 -6.87 -5.11 9.87
C ILE A 64 -5.68 -4.17 10.00
N THR A 65 -4.62 -4.66 10.65
CA THR A 65 -3.36 -3.93 10.79
C THR A 65 -2.46 -4.23 9.60
N ILE A 66 -1.97 -3.19 8.93
CA ILE A 66 -1.12 -3.28 7.74
C ILE A 66 0.09 -2.38 7.94
N LEU A 67 1.30 -2.93 7.79
CA LEU A 67 2.55 -2.18 7.89
C LEU A 67 3.22 -2.02 6.51
N ASP A 68 4.17 -1.09 6.41
CA ASP A 68 4.89 -0.85 5.17
C ASP A 68 5.79 -2.05 4.79
N ALA A 69 6.15 -2.12 3.51
CA ALA A 69 6.97 -3.21 2.97
C ALA A 69 8.41 -3.20 3.53
N ASP A 70 8.90 -2.04 3.99
CA ASP A 70 10.26 -1.85 4.50
C ASP A 70 10.44 -2.28 5.98
N VAL A 71 9.36 -2.73 6.64
CA VAL A 71 9.42 -3.13 8.05
C VAL A 71 10.29 -4.39 8.24
N PRO A 72 11.37 -4.31 9.04
CA PRO A 72 12.27 -5.45 9.24
C PRO A 72 11.61 -6.58 10.05
N ARG A 73 11.42 -7.74 9.42
CA ARG A 73 10.67 -8.89 9.97
C ARG A 73 11.23 -9.41 11.29
N GLU A 74 12.56 -9.50 11.41
CA GLU A 74 13.22 -9.97 12.65
C GLU A 74 12.99 -9.02 13.83
N LYS A 75 13.07 -7.70 13.59
CA LYS A 75 12.82 -6.69 14.62
C LYS A 75 11.35 -6.68 15.02
N LEU A 76 10.46 -6.86 14.04
CA LEU A 76 9.04 -6.97 14.30
C LEU A 76 8.72 -8.22 15.13
N ALA A 77 9.21 -9.39 14.74
CA ALA A 77 8.99 -10.64 15.47
C ALA A 77 9.46 -10.53 16.93
N THR A 78 10.64 -9.95 17.16
CA THR A 78 11.16 -9.66 18.51
C THR A 78 10.19 -8.79 19.31
N LYS A 79 9.66 -7.72 18.68
CA LYS A 79 8.66 -6.88 19.32
C LYS A 79 7.39 -7.68 19.59
N LEU A 80 6.84 -8.44 18.65
CA LEU A 80 5.55 -9.14 18.83
C LEU A 80 5.60 -10.31 19.83
N SER A 81 6.78 -10.72 20.30
CA SER A 81 6.92 -11.77 21.32
C SER A 81 5.99 -11.55 22.53
N GLY A 82 5.18 -12.56 22.84
CA GLY A 82 4.22 -12.53 23.95
C GLY A 82 2.96 -11.68 23.74
N SER A 83 2.77 -11.06 22.57
CA SER A 83 1.62 -10.16 22.30
C SER A 83 0.37 -10.85 21.76
N GLY A 84 0.47 -12.13 21.39
CA GLY A 84 -0.58 -12.84 20.67
C GLY A 84 -0.66 -12.51 19.17
N TYR A 85 0.05 -11.49 18.68
CA TYR A 85 0.18 -11.19 17.25
C TYR A 85 1.29 -11.98 16.57
N SER A 86 1.12 -12.21 15.28
CA SER A 86 2.05 -12.96 14.43
C SER A 86 2.28 -12.29 13.08
N ILE A 87 3.34 -12.69 12.41
CA ILE A 87 3.56 -12.39 10.99
C ILE A 87 2.93 -13.55 10.22
N PRO A 88 2.07 -13.28 9.21
CA PRO A 88 1.37 -14.31 8.47
C PRO A 88 2.35 -15.20 7.71
N ASN A 89 2.01 -16.48 7.60
CA ASN A 89 2.62 -17.39 6.64
C ASN A 89 1.73 -17.43 5.39
N ASP A 90 2.34 -17.48 4.20
CA ASP A 90 1.72 -17.16 2.91
C ASP A 90 0.41 -17.91 2.55
N ASN A 91 0.04 -18.96 3.30
CA ASN A 91 -1.16 -19.78 3.01
C ASN A 91 -2.20 -19.83 4.13
N GLN A 92 -1.92 -19.30 5.32
CA GLN A 92 -2.88 -19.31 6.43
C GLN A 92 -2.73 -18.01 7.22
N ILE A 93 -3.79 -17.20 7.17
CA ILE A 93 -3.89 -16.02 8.00
C ILE A 93 -4.99 -16.21 9.04
N SER A 94 -4.82 -15.51 10.15
CA SER A 94 -5.62 -15.60 11.35
C SER A 94 -5.91 -14.20 11.87
N LYS A 95 -6.71 -14.13 12.95
CA LYS A 95 -7.05 -12.87 13.60
C LYS A 95 -5.84 -12.19 14.28
N SER A 96 -4.77 -12.92 14.59
CA SER A 96 -3.53 -12.38 15.15
C SER A 96 -2.54 -11.84 14.12
N ASP A 97 -2.74 -12.09 12.83
CA ASP A 97 -1.72 -11.72 11.84
C ASP A 97 -1.72 -10.23 11.49
N ILE A 98 -0.53 -9.65 11.40
CA ILE A 98 -0.29 -8.30 10.88
C ILE A 98 0.02 -8.42 9.39
N LEU A 99 -0.68 -7.69 8.54
CA LEU A 99 -0.43 -7.70 7.09
C LEU A 99 0.64 -6.66 6.72
N PHE A 100 1.11 -6.73 5.48
CA PHE A 100 2.12 -5.83 4.97
C PHE A 100 1.77 -5.45 3.54
N PHE A 101 2.03 -4.20 3.18
CA PHE A 101 2.02 -3.84 1.77
C PHE A 101 3.07 -4.67 1.02
N PRO A 102 2.76 -5.07 -0.23
CA PRO A 102 3.74 -5.74 -1.06
C PRO A 102 4.87 -4.77 -1.39
N ASN A 103 6.08 -5.30 -1.54
CA ASN A 103 7.16 -4.55 -2.17
C ASN A 103 6.95 -4.61 -3.67
N LEU A 104 6.66 -3.46 -4.27
CA LEU A 104 6.34 -3.29 -5.68
C LEU A 104 7.44 -2.53 -6.42
N LEU A 105 8.59 -2.29 -5.77
CA LEU A 105 9.75 -1.82 -6.49
C LEU A 105 10.05 -2.82 -7.61
N PRO A 106 10.17 -2.35 -8.87
CA PRO A 106 10.53 -3.21 -9.97
C PRO A 106 11.80 -3.96 -9.59
N ASN A 107 11.77 -5.28 -9.67
CA ASN A 107 12.95 -6.12 -9.49
C ASN A 107 13.86 -5.88 -10.71
N LYS A 108 14.53 -4.73 -10.75
CA LYS A 108 15.34 -4.27 -11.87
C LYS A 108 16.77 -4.69 -11.58
N ASP A 109 17.23 -5.62 -12.42
CA ASP A 109 18.61 -5.82 -12.80
C ASP A 109 19.56 -4.72 -12.29
N LEU A 110 20.27 -5.03 -11.19
CA LEU A 110 21.21 -4.16 -10.48
C LEU A 110 22.32 -3.61 -11.39
N SER A 111 22.48 -4.14 -12.62
CA SER A 111 23.46 -3.68 -13.61
C SER A 111 23.16 -2.29 -14.18
N LYS A 112 21.94 -1.76 -14.04
CA LYS A 112 21.59 -0.40 -14.53
C LYS A 112 22.05 0.74 -13.61
N GLY A 113 22.64 0.42 -12.45
CA GLY A 113 23.49 1.36 -11.70
C GLY A 113 22.79 2.56 -11.07
N PHE A 114 21.46 2.55 -10.93
CA PHE A 114 20.74 3.70 -10.36
C PHE A 114 20.60 3.64 -8.82
N ILE A 115 20.70 2.48 -8.16
CA ILE A 115 20.49 2.32 -6.70
C ILE A 115 21.36 1.17 -6.15
N THR A 116 21.87 1.28 -4.91
CA THR A 116 22.58 0.18 -4.20
C THR A 116 21.70 -0.46 -3.11
N GLU A 117 21.89 -1.75 -2.82
CA GLU A 117 21.09 -2.57 -1.87
C GLU A 117 20.91 -1.96 -0.46
N LYS A 118 21.78 -1.04 -0.01
CA LYS A 118 21.67 -0.39 1.30
C LYS A 118 20.59 0.67 1.40
N ASP A 119 20.06 1.15 0.27
CA ASP A 119 19.03 2.18 0.17
C ASP A 119 17.62 1.60 -0.09
N TYR A 120 17.48 0.27 -0.10
CA TYR A 120 16.25 -0.44 -0.44
C TYR A 120 15.27 -0.49 0.73
N ARG A 121 14.70 0.67 1.08
CA ARG A 121 13.45 0.71 1.86
C ARG A 121 12.31 1.04 0.90
N PRO A 122 11.55 0.04 0.43
CA PRO A 122 10.38 0.30 -0.41
C PRO A 122 9.35 1.09 0.39
N TYR A 123 9.16 2.34 0.02
CA TYR A 123 7.99 3.12 0.39
C TYR A 123 7.26 3.50 -0.88
N LEU A 124 5.94 3.57 -0.77
CA LEU A 124 5.01 3.72 -1.89
C LEU A 124 5.38 4.88 -2.84
N GLU A 125 5.79 6.02 -2.31
CA GLU A 125 6.13 7.19 -3.12
C GLU A 125 7.36 6.94 -4.02
N LEU A 126 8.34 6.16 -3.55
CA LEU A 126 9.47 5.72 -4.36
C LEU A 126 9.04 4.72 -5.43
N GLU A 127 8.15 3.78 -5.09
CA GLU A 127 7.64 2.80 -6.03
C GLU A 127 6.92 3.45 -7.21
N ILE A 128 6.04 4.41 -6.94
CA ILE A 128 5.33 5.18 -7.97
C ILE A 128 6.30 6.03 -8.80
N TRP A 129 7.31 6.65 -8.17
CA TRP A 129 8.33 7.41 -8.89
C TRP A 129 9.14 6.53 -9.87
N GLU A 130 9.60 5.37 -9.40
CA GLU A 130 10.40 4.42 -10.20
C GLU A 130 9.59 3.77 -11.33
N PHE A 131 8.29 3.55 -11.10
CA PHE A 131 7.34 3.16 -12.13
C PHE A 131 7.26 4.23 -13.23
N LEU A 132 6.92 5.47 -12.89
CA LEU A 132 6.79 6.58 -13.85
C LEU A 132 8.08 6.84 -14.64
N LEU A 133 9.23 6.75 -13.98
CA LEU A 133 10.54 6.90 -14.61
C LEU A 133 10.83 5.78 -15.62
N GLY A 134 10.31 4.58 -15.36
CA GLY A 134 10.44 3.38 -16.20
C GLY A 134 9.63 3.43 -17.50
N LEU A 135 8.49 4.13 -17.52
CA LEU A 135 7.56 4.16 -18.67
C LEU A 135 8.21 4.66 -19.95
N ASP A 136 7.88 4.08 -21.10
CA ASP A 136 8.35 4.57 -22.41
C ASP A 136 7.72 5.94 -22.76
N VAL A 137 8.33 6.68 -23.69
CA VAL A 137 7.76 7.96 -24.16
C VAL A 137 6.39 7.81 -24.83
N ASN A 138 6.08 6.64 -25.37
CA ASN A 138 4.81 6.33 -26.03
C ASN A 138 3.87 5.47 -25.17
N ASP A 139 4.17 5.31 -23.88
CA ASP A 139 3.37 4.50 -22.96
C ASP A 139 1.91 5.00 -22.88
N SER A 140 0.97 4.07 -22.66
CA SER A 140 -0.47 4.36 -22.60
C SER A 140 -0.83 5.32 -21.47
N PHE A 141 -0.03 5.38 -20.41
CA PHE A 141 -0.18 6.38 -19.35
C PHE A 141 -0.14 7.82 -19.88
N TYR A 142 0.75 8.13 -20.84
CA TYR A 142 0.84 9.48 -21.41
C TYR A 142 -0.33 9.79 -22.37
N GLN A 143 -1.15 8.80 -22.70
CA GLN A 143 -2.35 8.93 -23.54
C GLN A 143 -3.63 8.97 -22.69
N ASP A 144 -3.54 8.78 -21.36
CA ASP A 144 -4.67 8.93 -20.46
C ASP A 144 -5.28 10.34 -20.62
N PRO A 145 -6.60 10.50 -20.81
CA PRO A 145 -7.22 11.82 -21.05
C PRO A 145 -6.90 12.86 -19.96
N LEU A 146 -6.71 12.44 -18.71
CA LEU A 146 -6.36 13.34 -17.60
C LEU A 146 -4.90 13.79 -17.66
N ILE A 147 -4.01 12.95 -18.19
CA ILE A 147 -2.59 13.25 -18.40
C ILE A 147 -2.38 14.04 -19.70
N ASP A 148 -2.99 13.63 -20.81
CA ASP A 148 -2.92 14.32 -22.11
C ASP A 148 -3.50 15.74 -22.05
N SER A 149 -4.44 15.98 -21.11
CA SER A 149 -4.98 17.33 -20.85
C SER A 149 -3.99 18.33 -20.23
N ILE A 150 -2.80 17.87 -19.80
CA ILE A 150 -1.75 18.71 -19.21
C ILE A 150 -0.44 18.52 -19.98
N PRO A 151 0.49 19.49 -19.98
CA PRO A 151 1.77 19.37 -20.69
C PRO A 151 2.76 18.45 -19.94
N PHE A 152 2.33 17.23 -19.61
CA PHE A 152 3.07 16.24 -18.85
C PHE A 152 3.52 15.09 -19.75
N TYR A 153 4.84 15.00 -19.95
CA TYR A 153 5.50 13.99 -20.78
C TYR A 153 6.74 13.50 -20.07
N LYS A 154 7.31 12.36 -20.50
CA LYS A 154 8.54 11.79 -19.89
C LYS A 154 9.67 12.80 -19.70
N ARG A 155 9.90 13.69 -20.67
CA ARG A 155 10.92 14.76 -20.56
C ARG A 155 10.63 15.72 -19.40
N ASN A 156 9.36 16.11 -19.23
CA ASN A 156 8.93 16.99 -18.14
C ASN A 156 9.01 16.29 -16.78
N LEU A 157 8.65 15.00 -16.69
CA LEU A 157 8.82 14.18 -15.49
C LEU A 157 10.29 14.21 -15.02
N ILE A 158 11.24 13.94 -15.93
CA ILE A 158 12.68 13.93 -15.61
C ILE A 158 13.16 15.34 -15.23
N SER A 159 12.77 16.35 -16.00
CA SER A 159 13.26 17.73 -15.81
C SER A 159 12.69 18.41 -14.56
N ASN A 160 11.53 17.95 -14.07
CA ASN A 160 10.84 18.47 -12.89
C ASN A 160 10.72 17.40 -11.78
N GLY A 161 11.61 16.40 -11.80
CA GLY A 161 11.60 15.30 -10.82
C GLY A 161 12.08 15.71 -9.42
N PRO A 162 12.15 14.76 -8.48
CA PRO A 162 12.59 14.96 -7.11
C PRO A 162 13.92 15.73 -6.96
N ASP A 163 14.87 15.56 -7.88
CA ASP A 163 16.17 16.23 -7.78
C ASP A 163 16.12 17.75 -7.91
N THR A 164 15.03 18.29 -8.47
CA THR A 164 14.82 19.75 -8.56
C THR A 164 14.56 20.43 -7.21
N TYR A 165 14.17 19.66 -6.19
CA TYR A 165 13.95 20.18 -4.84
C TYR A 165 15.28 20.48 -4.14
N LYS A 166 15.44 21.72 -3.67
CA LYS A 166 16.69 22.22 -3.08
C LYS A 166 17.00 21.71 -1.68
N LYS A 167 16.00 21.25 -0.93
CA LYS A 167 16.11 20.87 0.48
C LYS A 167 15.68 19.41 0.69
N GLY A 168 16.30 18.75 1.66
CA GLY A 168 16.00 17.36 2.03
C GLY A 168 16.96 16.35 1.41
N ASN A 169 17.00 15.16 2.00
CA ASN A 169 17.62 13.98 1.41
C ASN A 169 16.75 13.46 0.25
N SER A 170 17.22 12.43 -0.47
CA SER A 170 16.48 11.82 -1.59
C SER A 170 15.04 11.47 -1.23
N GLU A 171 14.84 10.79 -0.10
CA GLU A 171 13.51 10.40 0.39
C GLU A 171 12.58 11.60 0.59
N ASN A 172 13.04 12.65 1.30
CA ASN A 172 12.24 13.86 1.53
C ASN A 172 11.85 14.55 0.22
N LYS A 173 12.73 14.50 -0.79
CA LYS A 173 12.47 15.09 -2.11
C LYS A 173 11.43 14.30 -2.89
N ILE A 174 11.51 12.96 -2.87
CA ILE A 174 10.53 12.08 -3.52
C ILE A 174 9.15 12.25 -2.87
N LYS A 175 9.09 12.22 -1.54
CA LYS A 175 7.83 12.45 -0.80
C LYS A 175 7.23 13.82 -1.11
N LYS A 176 8.07 14.85 -1.22
CA LYS A 176 7.62 16.19 -1.60
C LYS A 176 7.11 16.24 -3.05
N TRP A 177 7.82 15.63 -3.98
CA TRP A 177 7.41 15.54 -5.38
C TRP A 177 6.05 14.86 -5.51
N PHE A 178 5.86 13.73 -4.81
CA PHE A 178 4.60 12.99 -4.78
C PHE A 178 3.42 13.87 -4.36
N ILE A 179 3.57 14.61 -3.25
CA ILE A 179 2.53 15.51 -2.73
C ILE A 179 2.24 16.67 -3.72
N ASP A 180 3.29 17.31 -4.23
CA ASP A 180 3.13 18.45 -5.14
C ASP A 180 2.51 18.04 -6.49
N ASN A 181 2.61 16.76 -6.88
CA ASN A 181 2.14 16.21 -8.14
C ASN A 181 0.97 15.21 -7.97
N GLN A 182 0.17 15.34 -6.90
CA GLN A 182 -0.89 14.40 -6.54
C GLN A 182 -1.84 14.06 -7.70
N ARG A 183 -2.21 15.02 -8.55
CA ARG A 183 -3.09 14.77 -9.71
C ARG A 183 -2.50 13.78 -10.70
N ILE A 184 -1.18 13.82 -10.92
CA ILE A 184 -0.48 12.87 -11.80
C ILE A 184 -0.42 11.52 -11.12
N VAL A 185 -0.10 11.51 -9.82
CA VAL A 185 -0.01 10.30 -8.99
C VAL A 185 -1.35 9.55 -8.91
N ASP A 186 -2.46 10.27 -8.76
CA ASP A 186 -3.81 9.70 -8.71
C ASP A 186 -4.22 9.01 -10.01
N VAL A 187 -3.65 9.41 -11.16
CA VAL A 187 -3.84 8.70 -12.43
C VAL A 187 -2.85 7.54 -12.53
N ALA A 188 -1.58 7.80 -12.22
CA ALA A 188 -0.50 6.84 -12.32
C ALA A 188 -0.75 5.57 -11.48
N VAL A 189 -1.43 5.70 -10.33
CA VAL A 189 -1.68 4.56 -9.43
C VAL A 189 -2.46 3.43 -10.11
N ASN A 190 -3.38 3.73 -11.03
CA ASN A 190 -4.14 2.69 -11.73
C ASN A 190 -3.24 1.87 -12.67
N TYR A 191 -2.42 2.55 -13.47
CA TYR A 191 -1.44 1.91 -14.36
C TYR A 191 -0.36 1.16 -13.55
N PHE A 192 0.04 1.70 -12.40
CA PHE A 192 0.97 1.04 -11.49
C PHE A 192 0.38 -0.24 -10.89
N ILE A 193 -0.89 -0.22 -10.50
CA ILE A 193 -1.60 -1.42 -10.02
C ILE A 193 -1.72 -2.45 -11.15
N GLU A 194 -2.01 -2.01 -12.38
CA GLU A 194 -2.09 -2.88 -13.55
C GLU A 194 -0.75 -3.59 -13.85
N GLU A 195 0.38 -2.86 -13.85
CA GLU A 195 1.70 -3.48 -14.05
C GLU A 195 2.06 -4.47 -12.92
N ASN A 196 1.52 -4.25 -11.72
CA ASN A 196 1.77 -5.07 -10.53
C ASN A 196 0.57 -5.94 -10.13
N GLU A 197 -0.33 -6.24 -11.07
CA GLU A 197 -1.68 -6.76 -10.76
C GLU A 197 -1.63 -8.00 -9.87
N LEU A 198 -0.78 -8.98 -10.21
CA LEU A 198 -0.66 -10.22 -9.45
C LEU A 198 -0.24 -9.99 -7.99
N ALA A 199 0.74 -9.11 -7.75
CA ALA A 199 1.24 -8.84 -6.40
C ALA A 199 0.20 -8.08 -5.57
N VAL A 200 -0.45 -7.08 -6.16
CA VAL A 200 -1.50 -6.30 -5.48
C VAL A 200 -2.72 -7.17 -5.21
N LYS A 201 -3.15 -8.00 -6.17
CA LYS A 201 -4.25 -8.95 -6.02
C LYS A 201 -3.99 -9.96 -4.91
N ASN A 202 -2.80 -10.55 -4.85
CA ASN A 202 -2.42 -11.47 -3.78
C ASN A 202 -2.49 -10.79 -2.41
N PHE A 203 -1.99 -9.57 -2.30
CA PHE A 203 -2.10 -8.76 -1.09
C PHE A 203 -3.57 -8.48 -0.71
N LEU A 204 -4.40 -8.04 -1.66
CA LEU A 204 -5.82 -7.79 -1.40
C LEU A 204 -6.58 -9.05 -0.98
N ASN A 205 -6.22 -10.22 -1.50
CA ASN A 205 -6.78 -11.49 -1.04
C ASN A 205 -6.43 -11.78 0.43
N LEU A 206 -5.26 -11.37 0.92
CA LEU A 206 -4.95 -11.42 2.36
C LEU A 206 -5.83 -10.45 3.17
N VAL A 207 -6.04 -9.23 2.64
CA VAL A 207 -6.94 -8.24 3.28
C VAL A 207 -8.38 -8.77 3.35
N ILE A 208 -8.90 -9.37 2.27
CA ILE A 208 -10.24 -9.97 2.19
C ILE A 208 -10.36 -11.14 3.16
N LYS A 209 -9.40 -12.05 3.20
CA LYS A 209 -9.38 -13.16 4.17
C LYS A 209 -9.42 -12.63 5.61
N LYS A 210 -8.65 -11.58 5.92
CA LYS A 210 -8.60 -10.99 7.26
C LYS A 210 -9.93 -10.35 7.61
N TYR A 211 -10.51 -9.59 6.68
CA TYR A 211 -11.83 -9.01 6.80
C TYR A 211 -12.88 -10.08 7.10
N ASN A 212 -12.89 -11.19 6.35
CA ASN A 212 -13.84 -12.28 6.52
C ASN A 212 -13.73 -12.95 7.90
N ILE A 213 -12.52 -13.18 8.40
CA ILE A 213 -12.27 -13.71 9.75
C ILE A 213 -12.85 -12.77 10.83
N ILE A 214 -12.65 -11.47 10.68
CA ILE A 214 -13.14 -10.46 11.62
C ILE A 214 -14.68 -10.36 11.55
N VAL A 215 -15.25 -10.34 10.34
CA VAL A 215 -16.70 -10.32 10.12
C VAL A 215 -17.37 -11.52 10.76
N GLN A 216 -16.87 -12.73 10.49
CA GLN A 216 -17.46 -13.96 11.04
C GLN A 216 -17.38 -14.02 12.57
N SER A 217 -16.30 -13.51 13.17
CA SER A 217 -16.08 -13.60 14.61
C SER A 217 -16.64 -12.41 15.42
N THR A 218 -16.87 -11.25 14.81
CA THR A 218 -17.13 -10.00 15.54
C THR A 218 -18.24 -9.15 14.94
N TYR A 219 -18.47 -9.22 13.63
CA TYR A 219 -19.48 -8.42 12.95
C TYR A 219 -20.41 -9.31 12.08
N PRO A 220 -21.20 -10.22 12.67
CA PRO A 220 -22.02 -11.18 11.91
C PRO A 220 -23.11 -10.52 11.04
N GLN A 221 -23.38 -9.23 11.23
CA GLN A 221 -24.27 -8.42 10.38
C GLN A 221 -23.62 -7.93 9.08
N LEU A 222 -22.29 -8.07 8.94
CA LEU A 222 -21.56 -7.80 7.70
C LEU A 222 -21.48 -9.06 6.85
N THR A 223 -21.37 -8.88 5.53
CA THR A 223 -21.29 -9.98 4.57
C THR A 223 -19.81 -10.27 4.27
N PRO A 224 -19.37 -11.54 4.36
CA PRO A 224 -18.06 -11.95 3.85
C PRO A 224 -17.95 -11.71 2.34
N VAL A 225 -16.73 -11.47 1.87
CA VAL A 225 -16.44 -11.14 0.47
C VAL A 225 -15.63 -12.25 -0.17
N ALA A 226 -15.91 -12.56 -1.44
CA ALA A 226 -15.12 -13.55 -2.18
C ALA A 226 -13.70 -13.03 -2.45
N GLU A 227 -12.74 -13.95 -2.57
CA GLU A 227 -11.40 -13.62 -3.05
C GLU A 227 -11.43 -13.22 -4.52
N LEU A 228 -10.54 -12.31 -4.90
CA LEU A 228 -10.34 -11.86 -6.27
C LEU A 228 -9.88 -13.02 -7.14
N LYS A 229 -10.55 -13.18 -8.29
CA LYS A 229 -10.26 -14.24 -9.29
C LYS A 229 -9.03 -13.94 -10.10
#